data_AF-D6PCD5-F1
#
_entry.id   AF-D6PCD5-F1
#
_cell.length_a   1.000
_cell.length_b   1.000
_cell.length_c   1.000
_cell.angle_alpha   90.00
_cell.angle_beta   90.00
_cell.angle_gamma   90.00
#
_symmetry.space_group_name_H-M   'P 1'
#
loop_
_entity.id
_entity.type
_entity.pdbx_description
1 polymer ?
#
loop_
_entity_poly.entity_id
_entity_poly.type
_entity_poly.pdbx_seq_one_letter_code
_entity_poly.pdbx_strand_id
1 'polypeptide(L)'
;MLLTAQSGKVFDQLTLPSEILKMKRKYAIYLPPDYETSNREYPVLYLLHGMSDDQTAWIQFGEVLQITDAAISSGIASPMIIVMPDADTKVIGYVNRPNGEWSYEQFFFDEFMPYVESNYRIKKIRNIVPLQACLWVVEVVFIMHFIVLIYFNLPVRLVPIVALLR
;
A
#
# COMPACT_ATOMS: atom_id res chain seq x y z
N MET A 1 -13.59 -27.04 17.78
CA MET A 1 -13.52 -26.33 16.48
C MET A 1 -12.25 -25.50 16.51
N LEU A 2 -11.18 -25.94 15.85
CA LEU A 2 -9.98 -25.12 15.71
C LEU A 2 -10.31 -24.00 14.73
N LEU A 3 -10.47 -22.78 15.24
CA LEU A 3 -10.47 -21.58 14.41
C LEU A 3 -9.02 -21.42 13.92
N THR A 4 -8.72 -21.86 12.71
CA THR A 4 -7.51 -21.44 12.03
C THR A 4 -7.61 -19.94 11.85
N ALA A 5 -6.76 -19.17 12.52
CA ALA A 5 -6.62 -17.75 12.25
C ALA A 5 -6.23 -17.60 10.76
N GLN A 6 -7.17 -17.17 9.94
CA GLN A 6 -6.92 -16.90 8.54
C GLN A 6 -6.07 -15.62 8.52
N SER A 7 -4.82 -15.73 8.08
CA SER A 7 -3.88 -14.60 7.92
C SER A 7 -3.79 -14.22 6.44
N GLY A 8 -3.51 -12.95 6.17
CA GLY A 8 -3.26 -12.47 4.82
C GLY A 8 -1.99 -13.07 4.23
N LYS A 9 -1.74 -12.79 2.95
CA LYS A 9 -0.55 -13.27 2.24
C LYS A 9 0.14 -12.11 1.55
N VAL A 10 1.46 -12.08 1.63
CA VAL A 10 2.29 -11.10 0.93
C VAL A 10 3.14 -11.80 -0.12
N PHE A 11 3.23 -11.20 -1.30
CA PHE A 11 4.10 -11.63 -2.40
C PHE A 11 4.95 -10.43 -2.84
N ASP A 12 6.28 -10.56 -2.90
CA ASP A 12 7.22 -9.43 -2.99
C ASP A 12 8.18 -9.45 -4.19
N GLN A 13 8.10 -10.50 -5.01
CA GLN A 13 8.93 -10.70 -6.22
C GLN A 13 8.10 -10.68 -7.51
N LEU A 14 6.96 -9.98 -7.50
CA LEU A 14 6.12 -9.88 -8.68
C LEU A 14 6.71 -8.88 -9.68
N THR A 15 6.51 -9.14 -10.97
CA THR A 15 7.04 -8.29 -12.03
C THR A 15 6.02 -8.02 -13.13
N LEU A 16 6.08 -6.82 -13.68
CA LEU A 16 5.32 -6.39 -14.86
C LEU A 16 6.31 -5.89 -15.93
N PRO A 17 6.35 -6.48 -17.14
CA PRO A 17 7.02 -5.83 -18.27
C PRO A 17 6.29 -4.52 -18.65
N SER A 18 7.04 -3.42 -18.77
CA SER A 18 6.52 -2.10 -19.16
C SER A 18 7.03 -1.71 -20.54
N GLU A 19 6.13 -1.31 -21.42
CA GLU A 19 6.46 -0.76 -22.74
C GLU A 19 6.90 0.71 -22.60
N ILE A 20 6.22 1.48 -21.74
CA ILE A 20 6.55 2.89 -21.46
C ILE A 20 7.97 3.03 -20.89
N LEU A 21 8.34 2.22 -19.90
CA LEU A 21 9.66 2.28 -19.25
C LEU A 21 10.70 1.36 -19.91
N LYS A 22 10.28 0.54 -20.88
CA LYS A 22 11.11 -0.42 -21.63
C LYS A 22 11.88 -1.38 -20.73
N MET A 23 11.28 -1.78 -19.61
CA MET A 23 11.89 -2.68 -18.64
C MET A 23 10.85 -3.35 -17.75
N LYS A 24 11.27 -4.40 -17.04
CA LYS A 24 10.43 -4.99 -15.99
C LYS A 24 10.41 -4.10 -14.76
N ARG A 25 9.22 -3.86 -14.21
CA ARG A 25 8.99 -3.19 -12.93
C ARG A 25 8.58 -4.20 -11.89
N LYS A 26 9.12 -4.06 -10.68
CA LYS A 26 8.78 -4.91 -9.55
C LYS A 26 7.61 -4.31 -8.78
N TYR A 27 6.85 -5.18 -8.13
CA TYR A 27 5.86 -4.78 -7.15
C TYR A 27 5.67 -5.89 -6.12
N ALA A 28 5.12 -5.51 -4.99
CA ALA A 28 4.63 -6.44 -3.98
C ALA A 28 3.12 -6.27 -3.80
N ILE A 29 2.47 -7.31 -3.29
CA ILE A 29 1.04 -7.29 -3.02
C ILE A 29 0.71 -8.04 -1.73
N TYR A 30 -0.17 -7.45 -0.93
CA TYR A 30 -0.88 -8.11 0.16
C TYR A 30 -2.28 -8.50 -0.31
N LEU A 31 -2.64 -9.77 -0.07
CA LEU A 31 -3.98 -10.30 -0.28
C LEU A 31 -4.62 -10.58 1.09
N PRO A 32 -5.89 -10.18 1.29
CA PRO A 32 -6.56 -10.38 2.57
C PRO A 32 -6.78 -11.87 2.88
N PRO A 33 -7.02 -12.22 4.15
CA PRO A 33 -7.11 -13.63 4.56
C PRO A 33 -8.11 -14.48 3.77
N ASP A 34 -9.25 -13.89 3.43
CA ASP A 34 -10.34 -14.56 2.71
C ASP A 34 -10.19 -14.52 1.19
N TYR A 35 -9.08 -13.99 0.65
CA TYR A 35 -8.89 -13.83 -0.80
C TYR A 35 -9.11 -15.15 -1.55
N GLU A 36 -8.43 -16.24 -1.17
CA GLU A 36 -8.50 -17.52 -1.88
C GLU A 36 -9.80 -18.31 -1.67
N THR A 37 -10.53 -18.03 -0.58
CA THR A 37 -11.74 -18.77 -0.21
C THR A 37 -13.03 -18.05 -0.61
N SER A 38 -12.94 -16.78 -0.98
CA SER A 38 -14.07 -15.93 -1.35
C SER A 38 -14.00 -15.49 -2.82
N ASN A 39 -15.18 -15.35 -3.43
CA ASN A 39 -15.36 -14.78 -4.77
C ASN A 39 -15.62 -13.27 -4.75
N ARG A 40 -15.46 -12.61 -3.60
CA ARG A 40 -15.69 -11.17 -3.47
C ARG A 40 -14.62 -10.35 -4.22
N GLU A 41 -15.02 -9.15 -4.60
CA GLU A 41 -14.10 -8.09 -5.01
C GLU A 41 -13.69 -7.25 -3.80
N TYR A 42 -12.45 -6.76 -3.80
CA TYR A 42 -11.84 -6.04 -2.69
C TYR A 42 -11.48 -4.62 -3.10
N PRO A 43 -11.61 -3.62 -2.20
CA PRO A 43 -11.00 -2.32 -2.43
C PRO A 43 -9.48 -2.47 -2.56
N VAL A 44 -8.85 -1.58 -3.35
CA VAL A 44 -7.40 -1.57 -3.55
C VAL A 44 -6.76 -0.30 -2.96
N LEU A 45 -5.66 -0.50 -2.25
CA LEU A 45 -4.78 0.55 -1.76
C LEU A 45 -3.42 0.46 -2.48
N TYR A 46 -3.03 1.50 -3.20
CA TYR A 46 -1.67 1.65 -3.72
C TYR A 46 -0.83 2.37 -2.66
N LEU A 47 0.07 1.64 -2.03
CA LEU A 47 0.90 2.09 -0.92
C LEU A 47 2.31 2.35 -1.44
N LEU A 48 2.67 3.64 -1.56
CA LEU A 48 3.91 4.07 -2.20
C LEU A 48 5.03 4.20 -1.16
N HIS A 49 6.24 3.76 -1.49
CA HIS A 49 7.40 3.82 -0.60
C HIS A 49 8.10 5.19 -0.65
N GLY A 50 9.11 5.35 0.21
CA GLY A 50 9.92 6.56 0.29
C GLY A 50 11.06 6.60 -0.71
N MET A 51 11.79 7.70 -0.71
CA MET A 51 13.03 7.79 -1.47
C MET A 51 14.05 6.78 -0.94
N SER A 52 14.83 6.14 -1.82
CA SER A 52 15.82 5.10 -1.51
C SER A 52 15.29 3.72 -1.05
N ASP A 53 13.98 3.53 -1.10
CA ASP A 53 13.30 2.26 -0.81
C ASP A 53 12.83 1.56 -2.10
N ASP A 54 12.34 0.32 -2.00
CA ASP A 54 11.70 -0.41 -3.10
C ASP A 54 10.37 -1.05 -2.69
N GLN A 55 9.83 -1.95 -3.53
CA GLN A 55 8.57 -2.64 -3.26
C GLN A 55 8.54 -3.44 -1.92
N THR A 56 9.71 -3.74 -1.34
CA THR A 56 9.82 -4.54 -0.12
C THR A 56 9.79 -3.71 1.16
N ALA A 57 9.89 -2.38 1.08
CA ALA A 57 10.03 -1.53 2.26
C ALA A 57 8.89 -1.67 3.27
N TRP A 58 7.64 -1.76 2.79
CA TRP A 58 6.47 -1.96 3.63
C TRP A 58 6.36 -3.36 4.24
N ILE A 59 7.05 -4.33 3.65
CA ILE A 59 7.12 -5.70 4.16
C ILE A 59 8.18 -5.78 5.26
N GLN A 60 9.35 -5.21 4.99
CA GLN A 60 10.51 -5.31 5.88
C GLN A 60 10.43 -4.35 7.07
N PHE A 61 10.01 -3.10 6.82
CA PHE A 61 10.04 -2.03 7.83
C PHE A 61 8.64 -1.58 8.24
N GLY A 62 7.65 -1.76 7.37
CA GLY A 62 6.27 -1.35 7.62
C GLY A 62 5.37 -2.42 8.24
N GLU A 63 5.86 -3.65 8.41
CA GLU A 63 5.12 -4.80 8.94
C GLU A 63 3.70 -4.96 8.34
N VAL A 64 3.55 -4.66 7.03
CA VAL A 64 2.24 -4.52 6.37
C VAL A 64 1.30 -5.70 6.60
N LEU A 65 1.85 -6.92 6.65
CA LEU A 65 1.08 -8.14 6.94
C LEU A 65 0.45 -8.08 8.34
N GLN A 66 1.26 -7.84 9.36
CA GLN A 66 0.84 -7.91 10.76
C GLN A 66 -0.15 -6.79 11.07
N ILE A 67 0.14 -5.57 10.63
CA ILE A 67 -0.70 -4.41 10.90
C ILE A 67 -2.04 -4.53 10.17
N THR A 68 -2.03 -4.95 8.90
CA THR A 68 -3.25 -5.10 8.11
C THR A 68 -4.13 -6.23 8.65
N ASP A 69 -3.55 -7.38 8.99
CA ASP A 69 -4.30 -8.48 9.61
C ASP A 69 -4.89 -8.09 10.97
N ALA A 70 -4.13 -7.37 11.80
CA ALA A 70 -4.63 -6.86 13.09
C ALA A 70 -5.77 -5.87 12.90
N ALA A 71 -5.67 -4.95 11.95
CA ALA A 71 -6.72 -3.98 11.63
C ALA A 71 -7.99 -4.67 11.08
N ILE A 72 -7.85 -5.69 10.23
CA ILE A 72 -8.97 -6.46 9.69
C ILE A 72 -9.66 -7.27 10.79
N SER A 73 -8.88 -8.00 11.59
CA SER A 73 -9.42 -8.87 12.65
C SER A 73 -10.08 -8.09 13.79
N SER A 74 -9.61 -6.88 14.07
CA SER A 74 -10.25 -5.96 15.03
C SER A 74 -11.46 -5.20 14.46
N GLY A 75 -11.78 -5.38 13.18
CA GLY A 75 -12.86 -4.68 12.49
C GLY A 75 -12.60 -3.19 12.23
N ILE A 76 -11.38 -2.72 12.52
CA ILE A 76 -10.95 -1.34 12.22
C ILE A 76 -10.87 -1.14 10.70
N ALA A 77 -10.37 -2.14 9.96
CA ALA A 77 -10.27 -2.10 8.51
C ALA A 77 -11.14 -3.18 7.85
N SER A 78 -11.71 -2.85 6.68
CA SER A 78 -12.30 -3.88 5.83
C SER A 78 -11.21 -4.66 5.07
N PRO A 79 -11.40 -5.95 4.78
CA PRO A 79 -10.51 -6.71 3.91
C PRO A 79 -10.24 -5.97 2.59
N MET A 80 -8.98 -5.80 2.25
CA MET A 80 -8.52 -5.03 1.08
C MET A 80 -7.25 -5.62 0.48
N ILE A 81 -6.99 -5.28 -0.77
CA ILE A 81 -5.74 -5.60 -1.46
C ILE A 81 -4.81 -4.39 -1.32
N ILE A 82 -3.55 -4.61 -0.93
CA ILE A 82 -2.55 -3.54 -0.86
C ILE A 82 -1.46 -3.83 -1.88
N VAL A 83 -1.20 -2.87 -2.76
CA VAL A 83 -0.23 -2.98 -3.86
C VAL A 83 0.90 -1.99 -3.59
N MET A 84 2.13 -2.48 -3.65
CA MET A 84 3.34 -1.74 -3.29
C MET A 84 4.30 -1.74 -4.49
N PRO A 85 4.25 -0.75 -5.38
CA PRO A 85 5.11 -0.70 -6.57
C PRO A 85 6.52 -0.18 -6.25
N ASP A 86 7.53 -0.67 -6.96
CA ASP A 86 8.87 -0.07 -6.98
C ASP A 86 8.90 1.16 -7.90
N ALA A 87 9.40 2.27 -7.38
CA ALA A 87 9.65 3.53 -8.11
C ALA A 87 11.08 4.07 -7.94
N ASP A 88 12.03 3.25 -7.53
CA ASP A 88 13.43 3.66 -7.32
C ASP A 88 14.39 3.01 -8.33
N THR A 89 14.01 1.87 -8.91
CA THR A 89 14.84 1.24 -9.94
C THR A 89 15.05 2.16 -11.14
N LYS A 90 16.32 2.40 -11.50
CA LYS A 90 16.83 3.23 -12.61
C LYS A 90 16.62 4.73 -12.44
N VAL A 91 15.40 5.18 -12.14
CA VAL A 91 15.10 6.59 -11.90
C VAL A 91 14.15 6.68 -10.73
N ILE A 92 14.59 7.42 -9.70
CA ILE A 92 13.86 7.65 -8.47
C ILE A 92 12.60 8.49 -8.72
N GLY A 93 11.48 8.06 -8.17
CA GLY A 93 10.25 8.82 -8.02
C GLY A 93 9.11 8.38 -8.93
N TYR A 94 7.91 8.89 -8.59
CA TYR A 94 6.64 8.52 -9.20
C TYR A 94 6.19 9.42 -10.36
N VAL A 95 7.04 10.39 -10.74
CA VAL A 95 6.68 11.44 -11.70
C VAL A 95 7.37 11.27 -13.04
N ASN A 96 6.76 11.82 -14.09
CA ASN A 96 7.41 11.93 -15.39
C ASN A 96 8.59 12.90 -15.34
N ARG A 97 9.68 12.58 -16.03
CA ARG A 97 10.81 13.48 -16.20
C ARG A 97 10.50 14.49 -17.30
N PRO A 98 10.79 15.79 -17.08
CA PRO A 98 10.49 16.83 -18.07
C PRO A 98 11.16 16.64 -19.43
N ASN A 99 12.29 15.92 -19.48
CA ASN A 99 13.02 15.62 -20.71
C ASN A 99 12.41 14.45 -21.52
N GLY A 100 11.34 13.80 -21.02
CA GLY A 100 10.66 12.69 -21.68
C GLY A 100 11.41 11.35 -21.66
N GLU A 101 12.57 11.27 -20.98
CA GLU A 101 13.37 10.04 -20.94
C GLU A 101 12.80 8.98 -19.98
N TRP A 102 11.90 9.39 -19.08
CA TRP A 102 11.32 8.52 -18.07
C TRP A 102 9.91 8.97 -17.72
N SER A 103 8.93 8.09 -17.89
CA SER A 103 7.51 8.42 -17.71
C SER A 103 6.86 7.49 -16.67
N TYR A 104 7.27 7.60 -15.40
CA TYR A 104 6.76 6.71 -14.36
C TYR A 104 5.27 6.92 -14.09
N GLU A 105 4.82 8.18 -14.01
CA GLU A 105 3.42 8.50 -13.76
C GLU A 105 2.54 7.90 -14.87
N GLN A 106 2.98 8.02 -16.12
CA GLN A 106 2.28 7.43 -17.24
C GLN A 106 2.26 5.90 -17.16
N PHE A 107 3.42 5.27 -16.88
CA PHE A 107 3.48 3.83 -16.63
C PHE A 107 2.50 3.40 -15.52
N PHE A 108 2.43 4.17 -14.44
CA PHE A 108 1.61 3.84 -13.29
C PHE A 108 0.12 3.80 -13.66
N PHE A 109 -0.37 4.82 -14.37
CA PHE A 109 -1.79 4.92 -14.72
C PHE A 109 -2.18 4.14 -15.98
N ASP A 110 -1.32 4.07 -16.99
CA ASP A 110 -1.67 3.49 -18.30
C ASP A 110 -1.34 1.99 -18.39
N GLU A 111 -0.36 1.50 -17.62
CA GLU A 111 0.06 0.09 -17.65
C GLU A 111 -0.16 -0.62 -16.31
N PHE A 112 0.38 -0.07 -15.23
CA PHE A 112 0.43 -0.77 -13.94
C PHE A 112 -0.94 -0.94 -13.28
N MET A 113 -1.69 0.15 -13.12
CA MET A 113 -3.02 0.08 -12.50
C MET A 113 -3.98 -0.82 -13.31
N PRO A 114 -4.10 -0.68 -14.65
CA PRO A 114 -4.94 -1.57 -15.45
C PRO A 114 -4.51 -3.04 -15.34
N TYR A 115 -3.21 -3.32 -15.34
CA TYR A 115 -2.69 -4.68 -15.17
C TYR A 115 -3.09 -5.27 -13.82
N VAL A 116 -2.93 -4.52 -12.73
CA VAL A 116 -3.33 -4.98 -11.40
C VAL A 116 -4.84 -5.25 -11.36
N GLU A 117 -5.65 -4.35 -11.90
CA GLU A 117 -7.11 -4.48 -11.92
C GLU A 117 -7.63 -5.63 -12.78
N SER A 118 -6.89 -6.03 -13.83
CA SER A 118 -7.25 -7.19 -14.63
C SER A 118 -6.82 -8.53 -14.02
N ASN A 119 -5.79 -8.54 -13.16
CA ASN A 119 -5.21 -9.76 -12.60
C ASN A 119 -5.69 -10.08 -11.18
N TYR A 120 -6.27 -9.10 -10.47
CA TYR A 120 -6.76 -9.26 -9.10
C TYR A 120 -8.24 -8.90 -8.98
N ARG A 121 -8.95 -9.51 -8.02
CA ARG A 121 -10.38 -9.26 -7.75
C ARG A 121 -10.60 -7.90 -7.08
N ILE A 122 -10.50 -6.82 -7.86
CA ILE A 122 -10.56 -5.45 -7.36
C ILE A 122 -11.92 -4.82 -7.64
N LYS A 123 -12.52 -4.22 -6.60
CA LYS A 123 -13.66 -3.33 -6.72
C LYS A 123 -13.15 -2.00 -7.29
N LYS A 124 -13.86 -1.39 -8.24
CA LYS A 124 -13.44 -0.14 -8.93
C LYS A 124 -13.13 1.09 -8.06
N ILE A 125 -13.26 1.00 -6.74
CA ILE A 125 -12.88 2.06 -5.78
C ILE A 125 -11.40 1.89 -5.44
N ARG A 126 -10.60 2.94 -5.68
CA ARG A 126 -9.14 2.92 -5.58
C ARG A 126 -8.68 4.05 -4.66
N ASN A 127 -7.72 3.76 -3.79
CA ASN A 127 -7.04 4.75 -2.96
C ASN A 127 -5.53 4.72 -3.26
N ILE A 128 -4.90 5.89 -3.37
CA ILE A 128 -3.46 6.04 -3.61
C ILE A 128 -2.88 6.89 -2.47
N VAL A 129 -1.87 6.38 -1.77
CA VAL A 129 -1.26 7.08 -0.63
C VAL A 129 0.26 7.22 -0.86
N PRO A 130 0.77 8.45 -1.15
CA PRO A 130 2.19 8.72 -1.33
C PRO A 130 2.93 8.98 0.00
N LEU A 131 4.16 8.46 0.15
CA LEU A 131 5.02 8.79 1.31
C LEU A 131 5.50 10.26 1.32
N GLN A 132 5.50 10.97 0.18
CA GLN A 132 5.91 12.39 0.15
C GLN A 132 4.95 13.32 0.93
N ALA A 133 3.78 12.82 1.36
CA ALA A 133 2.90 13.49 2.32
C ALA A 133 3.26 13.18 3.80
N CYS A 134 4.35 12.47 4.06
CA CYS A 134 4.75 11.98 5.38
C CYS A 134 6.23 12.31 5.62
N LEU A 135 6.49 13.53 6.06
CA LEU A 135 7.80 13.89 6.59
C LEU A 135 7.87 13.39 8.05
N TRP A 136 8.93 12.64 8.36
CA TRP A 136 9.35 12.14 9.68
C TRP A 136 8.81 10.77 10.10
N VAL A 137 9.74 9.82 10.24
CA VAL A 137 9.56 8.39 10.60
C VAL A 137 8.87 8.15 11.97
N VAL A 138 8.64 9.20 12.77
CA VAL A 138 7.81 9.11 14.00
C VAL A 138 6.31 9.17 13.67
N GLU A 139 5.94 9.68 12.50
CA GLU A 139 4.56 9.79 12.07
C GLU A 139 3.98 8.50 11.48
N VAL A 140 4.75 7.46 11.12
CA VAL A 140 4.16 6.27 10.46
C VAL A 140 3.13 5.56 11.36
N VAL A 141 3.38 5.51 12.67
CA VAL A 141 2.40 5.05 13.67
C VAL A 141 1.22 6.03 13.78
N PHE A 142 1.48 7.34 13.71
CA PHE A 142 0.45 8.38 13.72
C PHE A 142 -0.36 8.42 12.42
N ILE A 143 0.18 8.06 11.27
CA ILE A 143 -0.46 8.08 9.95
C ILE A 143 -1.34 6.86 9.80
N MET A 144 -0.94 5.68 10.31
CA MET A 144 -1.90 4.59 10.50
C MET A 144 -3.04 5.01 11.43
N HIS A 145 -2.74 5.76 12.51
CA HIS A 145 -3.76 6.31 13.41
C HIS A 145 -4.65 7.39 12.75
N PHE A 146 -4.09 8.24 11.87
CA PHE A 146 -4.80 9.30 11.16
C PHE A 146 -5.56 8.79 9.93
N ILE A 147 -5.06 7.78 9.23
CA ILE A 147 -5.82 7.01 8.24
C ILE A 147 -7.00 6.34 8.94
N VAL A 148 -6.83 5.82 10.16
CA VAL A 148 -7.97 5.31 10.94
C VAL A 148 -8.95 6.44 11.31
N LEU A 149 -8.49 7.61 11.74
CA LEU A 149 -9.38 8.72 12.14
C LEU A 149 -10.11 9.39 10.96
N ILE A 150 -9.43 9.60 9.83
CA ILE A 150 -10.00 10.26 8.64
C ILE A 150 -10.96 9.33 7.89
N TYR A 151 -10.68 8.01 7.85
CA TYR A 151 -11.51 7.06 7.12
C TYR A 151 -12.64 6.42 7.96
N PHE A 152 -12.65 6.54 9.30
CA PHE A 152 -13.65 5.87 10.16
C PHE A 152 -14.49 6.77 11.10
N ASN A 153 -14.46 8.10 10.94
CA ASN A 153 -15.40 9.05 11.57
C ASN A 153 -15.51 8.93 13.11
N LEU A 154 -14.40 8.61 13.77
CA LEU A 154 -14.32 8.51 15.24
C LEU A 154 -14.05 9.90 15.87
N PRO A 155 -14.66 10.24 17.02
CA PRO A 155 -14.47 11.55 17.64
C PRO A 155 -13.04 11.73 18.17
N VAL A 156 -12.38 12.80 17.70
CA VAL A 156 -11.02 13.17 18.11
C VAL A 156 -11.05 13.72 19.54
N ARG A 157 -10.44 13.01 20.50
CA ARG A 157 -10.10 13.56 21.82
C ARG A 157 -8.61 13.92 21.82
N LEU A 158 -8.32 15.20 21.61
CA LEU A 158 -6.97 15.73 21.78
C LEU A 158 -6.63 15.73 23.27
N VAL A 159 -5.78 14.80 23.70
CA VAL A 159 -5.11 14.91 25.00
C VAL A 159 -3.79 15.67 24.74
N PRO A 160 -3.61 16.88 25.30
CA PRO A 160 -2.40 17.66 25.06
C PRO A 160 -1.16 16.93 25.62
N ILE A 161 -0.12 16.86 24.77
CA ILE A 161 1.15 16.12 24.92
C ILE A 161 2.00 16.57 26.14
N VAL A 162 1.59 17.60 26.88
CA VAL A 162 2.35 18.13 28.03
C VAL A 162 2.37 17.17 29.25
N ALA A 163 1.60 16.07 29.23
CA ALA A 163 1.51 15.14 30.36
C ALA A 163 2.50 13.95 30.34
N LEU A 164 3.35 13.79 29.31
CA LEU A 164 4.16 12.58 29.11
C LEU A 164 5.69 12.78 29.18
N LEU A 165 6.16 13.93 29.68
CA LEU A 165 7.57 14.13 30.03
C LEU A 165 7.71 14.45 31.53
N ARG A 166 7.74 13.38 32.34
CA ARG A 166 8.49 13.30 33.59
C ARG A 166 9.44 12.12 33.49
#